data_AF-A0A6C0FDF0-F1
#
_entry.id   AF-A0A6C0FDF0-F1
#
_cell.length_a   1.000
_cell.length_b   1.000
_cell.length_c   1.000
_cell.angle_alpha   90.00
_cell.angle_beta   90.00
_cell.angle_gamma   90.00
#
_symmetry.space_group_name_H-M   'P 1'
#
loop_
_entity.id
_entity.type
_entity.pdbx_description
1 polymer ?
#
loop_
_entity_poly.entity_id
_entity_poly.type
_entity_poly.pdbx_seq_one_letter_code
_entity_poly.pdbx_strand_id
1 'polypeptide(L)'
;MWIRRSDCDRKTKALREQHRKQNAARDRKAAEKRSTGFARFYERARRKGAEVCGAQCQREKKITELRQIYEVKKTNEETADQQLLTAHKNWITYEYGRDRWKQIQTDKFREEAEKWKKNTRSNWFKSLREIREDIDNYGELFNTLRELEDFYKRMIISNEVLQKEYDAERNDIVTDDRKAFYEMQGSDELKWWYYWMKWLYIFIIIAFILACFLTPTTYSWKVRIALIVVLLVYPMVISYISLSSFASIRAALQMLPYNTYTTNLGVSEPNPQVKEKIEPTTKKYQIPNLSDGLAGSAAKK
;
A
#
# COMPACT_ATOMS: atom_id res chain seq x y z
N MET A 1 30.78 29.33 -59.17
CA MET A 1 30.25 30.68 -59.41
C MET A 1 30.89 31.63 -58.40
N TRP A 2 31.99 32.29 -58.76
CA TRP A 2 32.78 33.13 -57.86
C TRP A 2 32.22 34.56 -57.90
N ILE A 3 31.38 34.91 -56.91
CA ILE A 3 30.92 36.29 -56.73
C ILE A 3 32.11 37.12 -56.25
N ARG A 4 32.51 38.13 -57.05
CA ARG A 4 33.65 39.00 -56.77
C ARG A 4 33.47 39.73 -55.44
N ARG A 5 34.34 39.44 -54.46
CA ARG A 5 34.36 40.08 -53.12
C ARG A 5 34.37 41.62 -53.15
N SER A 6 34.81 42.23 -54.25
CA SER A 6 34.92 43.70 -54.39
C SER A 6 33.59 44.46 -54.40
N ASP A 7 32.48 43.82 -54.79
CA ASP A 7 31.17 44.50 -54.82
C ASP A 7 30.45 44.50 -53.47
N CYS A 8 30.78 43.55 -52.60
CA CYS A 8 30.21 43.48 -51.25
C CYS A 8 30.77 44.60 -50.34
N ASP A 9 32.05 44.96 -50.51
CA ASP A 9 32.69 46.02 -49.72
C ASP A 9 32.21 47.44 -50.10
N ARG A 10 31.87 47.69 -51.36
CA ARG A 10 31.31 49.00 -51.76
C ARG A 10 29.89 49.19 -51.23
N LYS A 11 29.05 48.15 -51.33
CA LYS A 11 27.66 48.21 -50.81
C LYS A 11 27.64 48.36 -49.29
N THR A 12 28.50 47.67 -48.56
CA THR A 12 28.56 47.80 -47.08
C THR A 12 29.10 49.14 -46.62
N LYS A 13 30.09 49.75 -47.32
CA LYS A 13 30.55 51.11 -47.02
C LYS A 13 29.47 52.16 -47.25
N ALA A 14 28.76 52.12 -48.38
CA ALA A 14 27.67 53.04 -48.69
C ALA A 14 26.52 52.94 -47.66
N LEU A 15 26.14 51.72 -47.27
CA LEU A 15 25.11 51.48 -46.26
C LEU A 15 25.50 52.02 -44.88
N ARG A 16 26.77 51.81 -44.46
CA ARG A 16 27.29 52.34 -43.18
C ARG A 16 27.31 53.86 -43.15
N GLU A 17 27.64 54.50 -44.27
CA GLU A 17 27.64 55.97 -44.36
C GLU A 17 26.21 56.54 -44.33
N GLN A 18 25.26 55.87 -44.99
CA GLN A 18 23.84 56.23 -44.93
C GLN A 18 23.28 56.11 -43.51
N HIS A 19 23.61 55.01 -42.80
CA HIS A 19 23.24 54.86 -41.38
C HIS A 19 23.88 55.93 -40.49
N ARG A 20 25.15 56.30 -40.72
CA ARG A 20 25.80 57.39 -39.98
C ARG A 20 25.09 58.73 -40.19
N LYS A 21 24.71 59.07 -41.43
CA LYS A 21 23.96 60.31 -41.73
C LYS A 21 22.57 60.30 -41.09
N GLN A 22 21.86 59.18 -41.11
CA GLN A 22 20.55 59.04 -40.47
C GLN A 22 20.62 59.15 -38.94
N ASN A 23 21.61 58.49 -38.33
CA ASN A 23 21.81 58.56 -36.88
C ASN A 23 22.22 59.98 -36.46
N ALA A 24 23.16 60.62 -37.15
CA ALA A 24 23.55 62.00 -36.86
C ALA A 24 22.39 63.00 -37.01
N ALA A 25 21.50 62.81 -38.01
CA ALA A 25 20.31 63.64 -38.17
C ALA A 25 19.27 63.39 -37.06
N ARG A 26 19.09 62.14 -36.63
CA ARG A 26 18.24 61.79 -35.48
C ARG A 26 18.79 62.39 -34.18
N ASP A 27 20.09 62.31 -33.96
CA ASP A 27 20.75 62.84 -32.77
C ASP A 27 20.66 64.37 -32.72
N ARG A 28 20.82 65.06 -33.86
CA ARG A 28 20.58 66.51 -33.95
C ARG A 28 19.15 66.89 -33.60
N LYS A 29 18.15 66.19 -34.16
CA LYS A 29 16.73 66.42 -33.85
C LYS A 29 16.39 66.09 -32.40
N ALA A 30 17.02 65.07 -31.82
CA ALA A 30 16.85 64.69 -30.42
C ALA A 30 17.49 65.73 -29.48
N ALA A 31 18.67 66.25 -29.81
CA ALA A 31 19.35 67.30 -29.06
C ALA A 31 18.55 68.62 -29.09
N GLU A 32 18.00 69.00 -30.26
CA GLU A 32 17.17 70.20 -30.42
C GLU A 32 15.83 70.10 -29.68
N LYS A 33 15.20 68.91 -29.66
CA LYS A 33 14.01 68.65 -28.83
C LYS A 33 14.32 68.69 -27.33
N ARG A 34 15.49 68.20 -26.91
CA ARG A 34 15.92 68.25 -25.50
C ARG A 34 16.19 69.68 -25.05
N SER A 35 16.86 70.52 -25.86
CA SER A 35 17.14 71.91 -25.48
C SER A 35 15.87 72.78 -25.42
N THR A 36 14.98 72.67 -26.41
CA THR A 36 13.74 73.47 -26.46
C THR A 36 12.64 72.97 -25.52
N GLY A 37 12.63 71.67 -25.19
CA GLY A 37 11.71 71.08 -24.22
C GLY A 37 12.07 71.43 -22.78
N PHE A 38 13.36 71.39 -22.43
CA PHE A 38 13.82 71.68 -21.07
C PHE A 38 13.69 73.19 -20.74
N ALA A 39 13.98 74.08 -21.69
CA ALA A 39 13.77 75.52 -21.53
C ALA A 39 12.29 75.88 -21.30
N ARG A 40 11.37 75.31 -22.11
CA ARG A 40 9.92 75.50 -21.93
C ARG A 40 9.39 74.88 -20.63
N PHE A 41 10.00 73.81 -20.13
CA PHE A 41 9.65 73.21 -18.85
C PHE A 41 10.06 74.10 -17.66
N TYR A 42 11.29 74.64 -17.67
CA TYR A 42 11.77 75.56 -16.63
C TYR A 42 10.98 76.87 -16.57
N GLU A 43 10.60 77.45 -17.71
CA GLU A 43 9.75 78.65 -17.73
C GLU A 43 8.33 78.39 -17.19
N ARG A 44 7.76 77.21 -17.47
CA ARG A 44 6.44 76.83 -16.97
C ARG A 44 6.44 76.50 -15.48
N ALA A 45 7.54 75.91 -14.96
CA ALA A 45 7.75 75.68 -13.53
C ALA A 45 7.97 76.99 -12.76
N ARG A 46 8.67 77.96 -13.34
CA ARG A 46 8.92 79.28 -12.73
C ARG A 46 7.64 80.13 -12.61
N ARG A 47 6.70 80.02 -13.57
CA ARG A 47 5.38 80.69 -13.49
C ARG A 47 4.42 80.10 -12.45
N LYS A 48 4.56 78.82 -12.07
CA LYS A 48 3.74 78.18 -11.02
C LYS A 48 4.37 78.23 -9.61
N GLY A 49 5.59 78.74 -9.49
CA GLY A 49 6.34 78.81 -8.23
C GLY A 49 6.00 80.00 -7.31
N ALA A 50 5.04 80.85 -7.69
CA ALA A 50 4.71 82.07 -6.95
C ALA A 50 3.30 82.05 -6.30
N GLU A 51 2.57 80.94 -6.37
CA GLU A 51 1.38 80.76 -5.54
C GLU A 51 1.80 80.09 -4.22
N VAL A 52 1.55 80.77 -3.11
CA VAL A 52 1.78 80.30 -1.74
C VAL A 52 0.91 79.07 -1.52
N CYS A 53 1.45 77.87 -1.80
CA CYS A 53 0.67 76.66 -1.67
C CYS A 53 0.56 76.23 -0.19
N GLY A 54 -0.64 75.77 0.21
CA GLY A 54 -0.92 75.34 1.57
C GLY A 54 -0.14 74.08 1.99
N ALA A 55 -0.27 73.71 3.28
CA ALA A 55 0.50 72.63 3.91
C ALA A 55 0.49 71.29 3.14
N GLN A 56 -0.63 70.93 2.50
CA GLN A 56 -0.73 69.70 1.73
C GLN A 56 0.16 69.72 0.48
N CYS A 57 0.21 70.82 -0.25
CA CYS A 57 1.08 70.93 -1.43
C CYS A 57 2.56 70.99 -1.04
N GLN A 58 2.91 71.61 0.10
CA GLN A 58 4.28 71.55 0.62
C GLN A 58 4.70 70.10 0.93
N ARG A 59 3.79 69.30 1.48
CA ARG A 59 4.00 67.86 1.74
C ARG A 59 4.19 67.07 0.44
N GLU A 60 3.35 67.28 -0.56
CA GLU A 60 3.48 66.60 -1.88
C GLU A 60 4.77 66.99 -2.60
N LYS A 61 5.17 68.27 -2.53
CA LYS A 61 6.46 68.73 -3.04
C LYS A 61 7.62 68.04 -2.34
N LYS A 62 7.55 67.87 -1.02
CA LYS A 62 8.58 67.13 -0.27
C LYS A 62 8.61 65.65 -0.63
N ILE A 63 7.45 65.00 -0.79
CA ILE A 63 7.37 63.58 -1.18
C ILE A 63 7.95 63.36 -2.58
N THR A 64 7.60 64.22 -3.54
CA THR A 64 8.12 64.14 -4.92
C THR A 64 9.62 64.41 -4.98
N GLU A 65 10.12 65.39 -4.22
CA GLU A 65 11.55 65.64 -4.05
C GLU A 65 12.27 64.40 -3.49
N LEU A 66 11.77 63.81 -2.41
CA LEU A 66 12.36 62.61 -1.81
C LEU A 66 12.33 61.40 -2.75
N ARG A 67 11.25 61.21 -3.52
CA ARG A 67 11.16 60.16 -4.54
C ARG A 67 12.19 60.36 -5.65
N GLN A 68 12.35 61.60 -6.13
CA GLN A 68 13.38 61.91 -7.13
C GLN A 68 14.79 61.65 -6.59
N ILE A 69 15.06 62.03 -5.35
CA ILE A 69 16.34 61.72 -4.69
C ILE A 69 16.54 60.20 -4.63
N TYR A 70 15.54 59.43 -4.22
CA TYR A 70 15.61 57.97 -4.17
C TYR A 70 15.92 57.34 -5.53
N GLU A 71 15.19 57.70 -6.59
CA GLU A 71 15.44 57.16 -7.94
C GLU A 71 16.83 57.52 -8.48
N VAL A 72 17.31 58.74 -8.21
CA VAL A 72 18.67 59.16 -8.56
C VAL A 72 19.70 58.32 -7.79
N LYS A 73 19.47 58.10 -6.49
CA LYS A 73 20.38 57.27 -5.68
C LYS A 73 20.39 55.81 -6.12
N LYS A 74 19.23 55.24 -6.46
CA LYS A 74 19.10 53.90 -7.03
C LYS A 74 19.82 53.78 -8.37
N THR A 75 19.66 54.76 -9.25
CA THR A 75 20.38 54.79 -10.55
C THR A 75 21.89 54.94 -10.34
N ASN A 76 22.31 55.76 -9.37
CA ASN A 76 23.73 55.89 -9.01
C ASN A 76 24.28 54.58 -8.45
N GLU A 77 23.51 53.85 -7.65
CA GLU A 77 23.87 52.52 -7.15
C GLU A 77 24.03 51.52 -8.30
N GLU A 78 23.08 51.47 -9.24
CA GLU A 78 23.14 50.61 -10.43
C GLU A 78 24.31 50.96 -11.38
N THR A 79 24.67 52.24 -11.48
CA THR A 79 25.76 52.71 -12.37
C THR A 79 27.12 52.81 -11.70
N ALA A 80 27.17 52.76 -10.36
CA ALA A 80 28.40 52.91 -9.57
C ALA A 80 29.47 51.90 -9.99
N ASP A 81 29.09 50.64 -10.17
CA ASP A 81 30.03 49.57 -10.54
C ASP A 81 30.69 49.81 -11.92
N GLN A 82 29.91 50.29 -12.89
CA GLN A 82 30.44 50.60 -14.22
C GLN A 82 31.35 51.82 -14.20
N GLN A 83 31.00 52.84 -13.43
CA GLN A 83 31.83 54.03 -13.23
C GLN A 83 33.16 53.66 -12.54
N LEU A 84 33.10 52.83 -11.50
CA LEU A 84 34.27 52.31 -10.79
C LEU A 84 35.17 51.47 -11.71
N LEU A 85 34.59 50.56 -12.51
CA LEU A 85 35.33 49.75 -13.48
C LEU A 85 36.03 50.63 -14.53
N THR A 86 35.35 51.68 -14.99
CA THR A 86 35.89 52.64 -15.97
C THR A 86 37.04 53.43 -15.36
N ALA A 87 36.88 53.95 -14.14
CA ALA A 87 37.93 54.65 -13.42
C ALA A 87 39.15 53.74 -13.18
N HIS A 88 38.92 52.50 -12.74
CA HIS A 88 39.96 51.50 -12.52
C HIS A 88 40.71 51.16 -13.82
N LYS A 89 39.99 50.95 -14.93
CA LYS A 89 40.58 50.75 -16.25
C LYS A 89 41.46 51.92 -16.66
N ASN A 90 40.97 53.16 -16.51
CA ASN A 90 41.70 54.36 -16.86
C ASN A 90 42.97 54.50 -16.03
N TRP A 91 42.89 54.25 -14.72
CA TRP A 91 44.05 54.27 -13.81
C TRP A 91 45.12 53.24 -14.21
N ILE A 92 44.77 51.96 -14.37
CA ILE A 92 45.72 50.91 -14.77
C ILE A 92 46.32 51.20 -16.15
N THR A 93 45.49 51.67 -17.09
CA THR A 93 45.95 52.00 -18.45
C THR A 93 46.93 53.17 -18.45
N TYR A 94 46.74 54.15 -17.55
CA TYR A 94 47.64 55.29 -17.39
C TYR A 94 48.95 54.87 -16.73
N GLU A 95 48.91 54.05 -15.68
CA GLU A 95 50.09 53.67 -14.90
C GLU A 95 50.96 52.60 -15.59
N TYR A 96 50.33 51.59 -16.20
CA TYR A 96 51.01 50.40 -16.72
C TYR A 96 50.78 50.12 -18.23
N GLY A 97 49.97 50.95 -18.89
CA GLY A 97 49.63 50.78 -20.30
C GLY A 97 48.46 49.82 -20.57
N ARG A 98 48.00 49.79 -21.83
CA ARG A 98 46.81 49.02 -22.27
C ARG A 98 47.00 47.51 -22.20
N ASP A 99 48.22 47.02 -22.46
CA ASP A 99 48.50 45.59 -22.48
C ASP A 99 48.39 44.97 -21.09
N ARG A 100 48.81 45.71 -20.05
CA ARG A 100 48.66 45.28 -18.66
C ARG A 100 47.21 45.13 -18.25
N TRP A 101 46.34 46.09 -18.62
CA TRP A 101 44.89 45.98 -18.40
C TRP A 101 44.30 44.73 -19.08
N LYS A 102 44.71 44.45 -20.33
CA LYS A 102 44.23 43.27 -21.07
C LYS A 102 44.66 41.97 -20.37
N GLN A 103 45.87 41.90 -19.85
CA GLN A 103 46.35 40.75 -19.07
C GLN A 103 45.51 40.55 -17.80
N ILE A 104 45.35 41.59 -16.98
CA ILE A 104 44.55 41.53 -15.73
C ILE A 104 43.12 41.06 -16.02
N GLN A 105 42.48 41.56 -17.08
CA GLN A 105 41.15 41.10 -17.47
C GLN A 105 41.14 39.65 -17.95
N THR A 106 42.15 39.25 -18.73
CA THR A 106 42.28 37.86 -19.21
C THR A 106 42.45 36.89 -18.04
N ASP A 107 43.27 37.25 -17.06
CA ASP A 107 43.49 36.45 -15.86
C ASP A 107 42.22 36.36 -15.01
N LYS A 108 41.52 37.48 -14.80
CA LYS A 108 40.23 37.51 -14.10
C LYS A 108 39.19 36.61 -14.78
N PHE A 109 39.02 36.72 -16.10
CA PHE A 109 38.09 35.86 -16.84
C PHE A 109 38.51 34.39 -16.82
N ARG A 110 39.81 34.11 -16.81
CA ARG A 110 40.33 32.75 -16.68
C ARG A 110 40.01 32.16 -15.29
N GLU A 111 40.18 32.93 -14.22
CA GLU A 111 39.82 32.53 -12.86
C GLU A 111 38.30 32.29 -12.73
N GLU A 112 37.48 33.20 -13.26
CA GLU A 112 36.02 33.04 -13.28
C GLU A 112 35.59 31.81 -14.08
N ALA A 113 36.22 31.56 -15.23
CA ALA A 113 35.96 30.39 -16.06
C ALA A 113 36.35 29.07 -15.37
N GLU A 114 37.51 29.01 -14.70
CA GLU A 114 37.92 27.83 -13.93
C GLU A 114 37.03 27.61 -12.70
N LYS A 115 36.62 28.69 -12.01
CA LYS A 115 35.65 28.62 -10.92
C LYS A 115 34.30 28.08 -11.41
N TRP A 116 33.81 28.61 -12.53
CA TRP A 116 32.57 28.15 -13.14
C TRP A 116 32.67 26.68 -13.56
N LYS A 117 33.75 26.28 -14.24
CA LYS A 117 34.02 24.89 -14.63
C LYS A 117 34.05 23.95 -13.42
N LYS A 118 34.70 24.35 -12.32
CA LYS A 118 34.75 23.56 -11.07
C LYS A 118 33.36 23.43 -10.46
N ASN A 119 32.60 24.53 -10.36
CA ASN A 119 31.25 24.53 -9.81
C ASN A 119 30.29 23.68 -10.66
N THR A 120 30.29 23.87 -11.99
CA THR A 120 29.47 23.11 -12.93
C THR A 120 29.81 21.62 -12.87
N ARG A 121 31.10 21.27 -12.83
CA ARG A 121 31.54 19.87 -12.69
C ARG A 121 31.11 19.26 -11.36
N SER A 122 31.23 20.01 -10.26
CA SER A 122 30.79 19.55 -8.94
C SER A 122 29.28 19.34 -8.89
N ASN A 123 28.50 20.29 -9.41
CA ASN A 123 27.04 20.20 -9.46
C ASN A 123 26.60 19.03 -10.36
N TRP A 124 27.24 18.86 -11.52
CA TRP A 124 27.00 17.73 -12.40
C TRP A 124 27.21 16.37 -11.70
N PHE A 125 28.33 16.20 -11.01
CA PHE A 125 28.58 14.96 -10.25
C PHE A 125 27.63 14.76 -9.08
N LYS A 126 27.18 15.85 -8.45
CA LYS A 126 26.14 15.78 -7.41
C LYS A 126 24.83 15.27 -7.99
N SER A 127 24.36 15.85 -9.10
CA SER A 127 23.13 15.39 -9.77
C SER A 127 23.25 13.96 -10.31
N LEU A 128 24.41 13.55 -10.82
CA LEU A 128 24.63 12.14 -11.20
C LEU A 128 24.53 11.18 -10.02
N ARG A 129 24.95 11.61 -8.82
CA ARG A 129 24.80 10.82 -7.60
C ARG A 129 23.34 10.71 -7.18
N GLU A 130 22.62 11.83 -7.17
CA GLU A 130 21.18 11.88 -6.87
C GLU A 130 20.39 10.98 -7.83
N ILE A 131 20.65 11.06 -9.14
CA ILE A 131 20.00 10.18 -10.14
C ILE A 131 20.31 8.71 -9.88
N ARG A 132 21.54 8.36 -9.48
CA ARG A 132 21.91 6.97 -9.20
C ARG A 132 21.21 6.46 -7.93
N GLU A 133 21.16 7.27 -6.89
CA GLU A 133 20.40 6.98 -5.66
C GLU A 133 18.91 6.78 -5.97
N ASP A 134 18.32 7.62 -6.83
CA ASP A 134 16.93 7.46 -7.27
C ASP A 134 16.73 6.14 -8.04
N ILE A 135 17.63 5.79 -8.96
CA ILE A 135 17.57 4.51 -9.69
C ILE A 135 17.63 3.32 -8.73
N ASP A 136 18.54 3.36 -7.75
CA ASP A 136 18.68 2.31 -6.75
C ASP A 136 17.40 2.20 -5.90
N ASN A 137 16.85 3.32 -5.45
CA ASN A 137 15.57 3.38 -4.72
C ASN A 137 14.41 2.81 -5.53
N TYR A 138 14.32 3.13 -6.83
CA TYR A 138 13.29 2.55 -7.72
C TYR A 138 13.47 1.04 -7.89
N GLY A 139 14.71 0.55 -7.96
CA GLY A 139 15.01 -0.88 -7.99
C GLY A 139 14.54 -1.61 -6.73
N GLU A 140 14.80 -1.04 -5.56
CA GLU A 140 14.32 -1.58 -4.26
C GLU A 140 12.80 -1.59 -4.18
N LEU A 141 12.13 -0.52 -4.62
CA LEU A 141 10.67 -0.42 -4.65
C LEU A 141 10.05 -1.47 -5.59
N PHE A 142 10.66 -1.69 -6.76
CA PHE A 142 10.20 -2.70 -7.71
C PHE A 142 10.33 -4.11 -7.14
N ASN A 143 11.44 -4.43 -6.45
CA ASN A 143 11.59 -5.72 -5.78
C ASN A 143 10.54 -5.92 -4.68
N THR A 144 10.30 -4.89 -3.87
CA THR A 144 9.26 -4.89 -2.83
C THR A 144 7.86 -5.15 -3.42
N LEU A 145 7.57 -4.55 -4.58
CA LEU A 145 6.30 -4.78 -5.27
C LEU A 145 6.13 -6.24 -5.73
N ARG A 146 7.19 -6.88 -6.22
CA ARG A 146 7.17 -8.30 -6.61
C ARG A 146 6.96 -9.21 -5.40
N GLU A 147 7.62 -8.92 -4.28
CA GLU A 147 7.41 -9.68 -3.04
C GLU A 147 5.97 -9.55 -2.53
N LEU A 148 5.36 -8.37 -2.65
CA LEU A 148 3.97 -8.13 -2.30
C LEU A 148 3.01 -8.91 -3.21
N GLU A 149 3.29 -9.00 -4.51
CA GLU A 149 2.52 -9.82 -5.45
C GLU A 149 2.56 -11.31 -5.08
N ASP A 150 3.75 -11.83 -4.75
CA ASP A 150 3.91 -13.22 -4.31
C ASP A 150 3.20 -13.49 -2.97
N PHE A 151 3.25 -12.52 -2.05
CA PHE A 151 2.49 -12.59 -0.80
C PHE A 151 0.97 -12.63 -1.06
N TYR A 152 0.47 -11.79 -1.96
CA TYR A 152 -0.94 -11.78 -2.35
C TYR A 152 -1.40 -13.12 -2.96
N LYS A 153 -0.59 -13.71 -3.86
CA LYS A 153 -0.87 -15.04 -4.42
C LYS A 153 -0.95 -16.13 -3.34
N ARG A 154 -0.03 -16.11 -2.36
CA ARG A 154 -0.08 -17.04 -1.22
C ARG A 154 -1.33 -16.88 -0.37
N MET A 155 -1.80 -15.64 -0.16
CA MET A 155 -3.05 -15.40 0.57
C MET A 155 -4.29 -15.92 -0.16
N ILE A 156 -4.35 -15.76 -1.50
CA ILE A 156 -5.44 -16.35 -2.30
C ILE A 156 -5.45 -17.88 -2.14
N ILE A 157 -4.29 -18.53 -2.32
CA ILE A 157 -4.19 -19.99 -2.18
C ILE A 157 -4.58 -20.43 -0.76
N SER A 158 -4.13 -19.72 0.27
CA SER A 158 -4.47 -20.03 1.66
C SER A 158 -5.97 -19.91 1.92
N ASN A 159 -6.64 -18.91 1.36
CA ASN A 159 -8.09 -18.74 1.50
C ASN A 159 -8.87 -19.85 0.78
N GLU A 160 -8.42 -20.24 -0.41
CA GLU A 160 -9.03 -21.37 -1.14
C GLU A 160 -8.88 -22.70 -0.39
N VAL A 161 -7.72 -22.95 0.23
CA VAL A 161 -7.50 -24.14 1.06
C VAL A 161 -8.41 -24.11 2.29
N LEU A 162 -8.44 -22.98 3.01
CA LEU A 162 -9.27 -22.82 4.19
C LEU A 162 -10.77 -22.98 3.88
N GLN A 163 -11.22 -22.48 2.72
CA GLN A 163 -12.60 -22.65 2.28
C GLN A 163 -12.93 -24.12 1.99
N LYS A 164 -12.02 -24.86 1.37
CA LYS A 164 -12.19 -26.30 1.14
C LYS A 164 -12.24 -27.10 2.44
N GLU A 165 -11.39 -26.78 3.41
CA GLU A 165 -11.41 -27.39 4.75
C GLU A 165 -12.73 -27.10 5.47
N TYR A 166 -13.18 -25.85 5.45
CA TYR A 166 -14.48 -25.45 6.01
C TYR A 166 -15.64 -26.21 5.37
N ASP A 167 -15.65 -26.32 4.04
CA ASP A 167 -16.70 -27.05 3.33
C ASP A 167 -16.67 -28.55 3.64
N ALA A 168 -15.48 -29.14 3.84
CA ALA A 168 -15.32 -30.53 4.25
C ALA A 168 -15.86 -30.76 5.67
N GLU A 169 -15.43 -29.97 6.66
CA GLU A 169 -15.94 -30.06 8.03
C GLU A 169 -17.45 -29.85 8.10
N ARG A 170 -17.98 -28.88 7.35
CA ARG A 170 -19.42 -28.62 7.27
C ARG A 170 -20.17 -29.83 6.69
N ASN A 171 -19.66 -30.45 5.64
CA ASN A 171 -20.27 -31.64 5.04
C ASN A 171 -20.22 -32.84 5.99
N ASP A 172 -19.14 -33.00 6.74
CA ASP A 172 -19.00 -34.06 7.76
C ASP A 172 -20.01 -33.85 8.89
N ILE A 173 -20.13 -32.65 9.44
CA ILE A 173 -21.13 -32.30 10.46
C ILE A 173 -22.55 -32.60 9.96
N VAL A 174 -22.89 -32.19 8.73
CA VAL A 174 -24.22 -32.46 8.14
C VAL A 174 -24.48 -33.96 7.97
N THR A 175 -23.44 -34.73 7.66
CA THR A 175 -23.55 -36.19 7.48
C THR A 175 -23.72 -36.89 8.83
N ASP A 176 -22.99 -36.46 9.86
CA ASP A 176 -23.11 -36.95 11.22
C ASP A 176 -24.47 -36.64 11.83
N ASP A 177 -25.01 -35.44 11.63
CA ASP A 177 -26.37 -35.08 12.08
C ASP A 177 -27.44 -35.97 11.44
N ARG A 178 -27.31 -36.27 10.14
CA ARG A 178 -28.21 -37.21 9.44
C ARG A 178 -28.11 -38.62 9.99
N LYS A 179 -26.88 -39.10 10.25
CA LYS A 179 -26.66 -40.42 10.85
C LYS A 179 -27.26 -40.51 12.25
N ALA A 180 -27.01 -39.51 13.10
CA ALA A 180 -27.58 -39.42 14.43
C ALA A 180 -29.11 -39.40 14.39
N PHE A 181 -29.70 -38.67 13.44
CA PHE A 181 -31.14 -38.65 13.22
C PHE A 181 -31.71 -40.04 12.88
N TYR A 182 -31.08 -40.78 11.96
CA TYR A 182 -31.52 -42.14 11.61
C TYR A 182 -31.33 -43.15 12.75
N GLU A 183 -30.24 -43.05 13.51
CA GLU A 183 -30.00 -43.89 14.68
C GLU A 183 -31.04 -43.63 15.79
N MET A 184 -31.44 -42.37 15.98
CA MET A 184 -32.49 -41.99 16.91
C MET A 184 -33.86 -42.52 16.46
N GLN A 185 -34.19 -42.37 15.18
CA GLN A 185 -35.45 -42.89 14.63
C GLN A 185 -35.56 -44.42 14.77
N GLY A 186 -34.49 -45.16 14.47
CA GLY A 186 -34.47 -46.61 14.66
C GLY A 186 -34.59 -47.02 16.12
N SER A 187 -33.97 -46.27 17.04
CA SER A 187 -34.07 -46.52 18.48
C SER A 187 -35.48 -46.30 19.02
N ASP A 188 -36.18 -45.27 18.53
CA ASP A 188 -37.54 -44.96 18.96
C ASP A 188 -38.57 -45.95 18.39
N GLU A 189 -38.40 -46.38 17.14
CA GLU A 189 -39.23 -47.45 16.56
C GLU A 189 -39.04 -48.78 17.32
N LEU A 190 -37.79 -49.11 17.68
CA LEU A 190 -37.51 -50.32 18.47
C LEU A 190 -38.14 -50.26 19.87
N LYS A 191 -38.11 -49.10 20.54
CA LYS A 191 -38.81 -48.89 21.81
C LYS A 191 -40.32 -49.09 21.67
N TRP A 192 -40.91 -48.57 20.59
CA TRP A 192 -42.34 -48.74 20.32
C TRP A 192 -42.74 -50.22 20.21
N TRP A 193 -42.00 -50.98 19.39
CA TRP A 193 -42.21 -52.43 19.25
C TRP A 193 -42.02 -53.18 20.56
N TYR A 194 -41.02 -52.80 21.36
CA TYR A 194 -40.80 -53.38 22.68
C TYR A 194 -42.01 -53.18 23.61
N TYR A 195 -42.57 -51.96 23.66
CA TYR A 195 -43.77 -51.70 24.46
C TYR A 195 -44.98 -52.50 23.96
N TRP A 196 -45.18 -52.59 22.65
CA TRP A 196 -46.28 -53.37 22.06
C TRP A 196 -46.16 -54.87 22.39
N MET A 197 -44.98 -55.46 22.19
CA MET A 197 -44.72 -56.87 22.51
C MET A 197 -44.89 -57.17 24.00
N LYS A 198 -44.49 -56.23 24.88
CA LYS A 198 -44.70 -56.35 26.33
C LYS A 198 -46.18 -56.42 26.69
N TRP A 199 -47.02 -55.58 26.10
CA TRP A 199 -48.47 -55.62 26.33
C TRP A 199 -49.11 -56.89 25.78
N LEU A 200 -48.74 -57.31 24.57
CA LEU A 200 -49.20 -58.58 24.00
C LEU A 200 -48.84 -59.77 24.90
N TYR A 201 -47.63 -59.78 25.44
CA TYR A 201 -47.17 -60.82 26.35
C TYR A 201 -47.98 -60.87 27.66
N ILE A 202 -48.24 -59.71 28.28
CA ILE A 202 -49.11 -59.61 29.47
C ILE A 202 -50.51 -60.15 29.16
N PHE A 203 -51.06 -59.79 28.00
CA PHE A 203 -52.36 -60.29 27.54
C PHE A 203 -52.38 -61.82 27.41
N ILE A 204 -51.33 -62.42 26.82
CA ILE A 204 -51.19 -63.88 26.71
C ILE A 204 -51.13 -64.55 28.09
N ILE A 205 -50.40 -63.99 29.06
CA ILE A 205 -50.36 -64.51 30.43
C ILE A 205 -51.77 -64.53 31.05
N ILE A 206 -52.50 -63.41 30.95
CA ILE A 206 -53.85 -63.32 31.51
C ILE A 206 -54.78 -64.35 30.85
N ALA A 207 -54.75 -64.46 29.52
CA ALA A 207 -55.53 -65.44 28.78
C ALA A 207 -55.17 -66.88 29.19
N PHE A 208 -53.88 -67.17 29.38
CA PHE A 208 -53.41 -68.48 29.84
C PHE A 208 -53.87 -68.80 31.27
N ILE A 209 -53.82 -67.82 32.17
CA ILE A 209 -54.33 -67.96 33.54
C ILE A 209 -55.84 -68.27 33.48
N LEU A 210 -56.63 -67.50 32.72
CA LEU A 210 -58.06 -67.74 32.56
C LEU A 210 -58.34 -69.13 31.97
N ALA A 211 -57.59 -69.56 30.96
CA ALA A 211 -57.73 -70.88 30.35
C ALA A 211 -57.42 -72.01 31.36
N CYS A 212 -56.42 -71.82 32.24
CA CYS A 212 -56.10 -72.78 33.29
C CYS A 212 -57.25 -73.01 34.30
N PHE A 213 -58.14 -72.03 34.46
CA PHE A 213 -59.31 -72.10 35.33
C PHE A 213 -60.58 -72.54 34.60
N LEU A 214 -60.79 -72.08 33.36
CA LEU A 214 -62.01 -72.32 32.59
C LEU A 214 -62.05 -73.70 31.94
N THR A 215 -60.89 -74.25 31.56
CA THR A 215 -60.82 -75.52 30.85
C THR A 215 -60.54 -76.67 31.82
N PRO A 216 -61.33 -77.76 31.83
CA PRO A 216 -61.01 -78.94 32.62
C PRO A 216 -59.76 -79.60 32.04
N THR A 217 -58.64 -79.56 32.79
CA THR A 217 -57.37 -80.16 32.36
C THR A 217 -57.02 -81.37 33.21
N THR A 218 -56.31 -82.33 32.61
CA THR A 218 -55.79 -83.53 33.29
C THR A 218 -54.55 -83.26 34.16
N TYR A 219 -53.97 -82.05 34.06
CA TYR A 219 -52.77 -81.70 34.83
C TYR A 219 -53.08 -81.46 36.30
N SER A 220 -52.20 -81.97 37.16
CA SER A 220 -52.27 -81.73 38.61
C SER A 220 -52.08 -80.25 38.94
N TRP A 221 -52.74 -79.80 40.01
CA TRP A 221 -52.72 -78.39 40.45
C TRP A 221 -51.31 -77.82 40.64
N LYS A 222 -50.37 -78.63 41.15
CA LYS A 222 -48.96 -78.25 41.35
C LYS A 222 -48.27 -77.91 40.03
N VAL A 223 -48.51 -78.70 38.98
CA VAL A 223 -47.93 -78.47 37.65
C VAL A 223 -48.49 -77.19 37.03
N ARG A 224 -49.79 -76.89 37.22
CA ARG A 224 -50.40 -75.66 36.73
C ARG A 224 -49.77 -74.41 37.36
N ILE A 225 -49.60 -74.41 38.69
CA ILE A 225 -48.92 -73.32 39.40
C ILE A 225 -47.48 -73.18 38.93
N ALA A 226 -46.75 -74.30 38.80
CA ALA A 226 -45.37 -74.27 38.31
C ALA A 226 -45.27 -73.66 36.92
N LEU A 227 -46.17 -74.00 35.99
CA LEU A 227 -46.21 -73.42 34.65
C LEU A 227 -46.49 -71.91 34.68
N ILE A 228 -47.41 -71.45 35.55
CA ILE A 228 -47.68 -70.00 35.70
C ILE A 228 -46.45 -69.27 36.25
N VAL A 229 -45.77 -69.83 37.25
CA VAL A 229 -44.54 -69.24 37.82
C VAL A 229 -43.43 -69.18 36.78
N VAL A 230 -43.21 -70.27 36.03
CA VAL A 230 -42.23 -70.29 34.94
C VAL A 230 -42.57 -69.26 33.88
N LEU A 231 -43.85 -69.14 33.49
CA LEU A 231 -44.28 -68.14 32.54
C LEU A 231 -44.01 -66.74 33.08
N LEU A 232 -44.32 -66.43 34.34
CA LEU A 232 -44.09 -65.10 34.94
C LEU A 232 -42.60 -64.74 35.03
N VAL A 233 -41.74 -65.71 35.34
CA VAL A 233 -40.27 -65.52 35.45
C VAL A 233 -39.58 -65.47 34.09
N TYR A 234 -40.19 -66.06 33.05
CA TYR A 234 -39.67 -66.11 31.68
C TYR A 234 -39.08 -64.80 31.13
N PRO A 235 -39.73 -63.62 31.22
CA PRO A 235 -39.19 -62.37 30.67
C PRO A 235 -37.86 -61.95 31.30
N MET A 236 -37.64 -62.27 32.58
CA MET A 236 -36.38 -61.99 33.25
C MET A 236 -35.27 -62.90 32.74
N VAL A 237 -35.56 -64.19 32.58
CA VAL A 237 -34.61 -65.19 32.09
C VAL A 237 -34.21 -64.90 30.64
N ILE A 238 -35.18 -64.63 29.76
CA ILE A 238 -34.87 -64.37 28.33
C ILE A 238 -34.11 -63.06 28.14
N SER A 239 -34.38 -62.03 28.95
CA SER A 239 -33.62 -60.76 28.92
C SER A 239 -32.17 -60.97 29.34
N TYR A 240 -31.91 -61.84 30.32
CA TYR A 240 -30.54 -62.17 30.72
C TYR A 240 -29.79 -62.94 29.63
N ILE A 241 -30.45 -63.94 29.03
CA ILE A 241 -29.89 -64.73 27.93
C ILE A 241 -29.60 -63.85 26.72
N SER A 242 -30.49 -62.92 26.35
CA SER A 242 -30.30 -62.05 25.19
C SER A 242 -29.12 -61.08 25.37
N LEU A 243 -29.00 -60.44 26.55
CA LEU A 243 -27.86 -59.57 26.88
C LEU A 243 -26.54 -60.34 26.87
N SER A 244 -26.52 -61.53 27.48
CA SER A 244 -25.34 -62.40 27.50
C SER A 244 -24.94 -62.85 26.09
N SER A 245 -25.92 -63.22 25.26
CA SER A 245 -25.70 -63.61 23.87
C SER A 245 -25.13 -62.45 23.05
N PHE A 246 -25.68 -61.25 23.20
CA PHE A 246 -25.20 -60.06 22.50
C PHE A 246 -23.78 -59.65 22.92
N ALA A 247 -23.49 -59.69 24.23
CA ALA A 247 -22.14 -59.47 24.74
C ALA A 247 -21.14 -60.50 24.19
N SER A 248 -21.55 -61.77 24.12
CA SER A 248 -20.73 -62.86 23.58
C SER A 248 -20.45 -62.69 22.09
N ILE A 249 -21.47 -62.33 21.29
CA ILE A 249 -21.31 -62.03 19.87
C ILE A 249 -20.36 -60.84 19.68
N ARG A 250 -20.53 -59.75 20.44
CA ARG A 250 -19.61 -58.60 20.38
C ARG A 250 -18.18 -58.98 20.73
N ALA A 251 -17.98 -59.75 21.79
CA ALA A 251 -16.66 -60.23 22.18
C ALA A 251 -16.02 -61.09 21.08
N ALA A 252 -16.79 -61.99 20.45
CA ALA A 252 -16.33 -62.78 19.32
C ALA A 252 -15.99 -61.93 18.08
N LEU A 253 -16.82 -60.93 17.77
CA LEU A 253 -16.57 -60.01 16.65
C LEU A 253 -15.34 -59.13 16.89
N GLN A 254 -15.05 -58.76 18.13
CA GLN A 254 -13.83 -58.02 18.49
C GLN A 254 -12.54 -58.84 18.34
N MET A 255 -12.63 -60.18 18.31
CA MET A 255 -11.47 -61.05 18.07
C MET A 255 -11.13 -61.18 16.57
N LEU A 256 -12.02 -60.78 15.66
CA LEU A 256 -11.73 -60.83 14.23
C LEU A 256 -10.75 -59.71 13.85
N PRO A 257 -9.73 -59.98 13.02
CA PRO A 257 -8.81 -58.96 12.55
C PRO A 257 -9.57 -57.90 11.75
N TYR A 258 -9.30 -56.64 12.05
CA TYR A 258 -9.97 -55.50 11.44
C TYR A 258 -9.72 -55.46 9.93
N ASN A 259 -10.79 -55.38 9.14
CA ASN A 259 -10.73 -55.19 7.70
C ASN A 259 -11.81 -54.19 7.25
N THR A 260 -11.77 -53.81 5.98
CA THR A 260 -12.74 -52.88 5.36
C THR A 260 -14.20 -53.34 5.41
N TYR A 261 -14.46 -54.60 5.79
CA TYR A 261 -15.80 -55.17 5.93
C TYR A 261 -16.27 -55.23 7.40
N THR A 262 -15.38 -55.16 8.38
CA THR A 262 -15.73 -55.15 9.81
C THR A 262 -16.19 -53.78 10.32
N THR A 263 -15.86 -52.70 9.61
CA THR A 263 -16.34 -51.32 9.86
C THR A 263 -17.86 -51.19 9.85
N ASN A 264 -18.53 -51.85 8.90
CA ASN A 264 -19.98 -51.79 8.76
C ASN A 264 -20.74 -52.60 9.82
N LEU A 265 -20.04 -53.41 10.62
CA LEU A 265 -20.62 -54.22 11.69
C LEU A 265 -20.60 -53.53 13.06
N GLY A 266 -20.24 -52.23 13.11
CA GLY A 266 -20.22 -51.45 14.35
C GLY A 266 -19.04 -51.77 15.28
N VAL A 267 -18.03 -52.48 14.76
CA VAL A 267 -16.72 -52.57 15.40
C VAL A 267 -15.93 -51.37 14.89
N SER A 268 -15.95 -50.24 15.62
CA SER A 268 -15.07 -49.11 15.34
C SER A 268 -13.91 -49.10 16.33
N GLU A 269 -12.68 -48.96 15.82
CA GLU A 269 -11.58 -48.51 16.68
C GLU A 269 -11.88 -47.09 17.17
N PRO A 270 -11.42 -46.70 18.37
CA PRO A 270 -11.29 -45.29 18.71
C PRO A 270 -10.37 -44.65 17.67
N ASN A 271 -10.93 -43.76 16.84
CA ASN A 271 -10.26 -43.19 15.68
C ASN A 271 -8.80 -42.76 16.01
N PRO A 272 -7.77 -43.48 15.50
CA PRO A 272 -6.38 -43.14 15.78
C PRO A 272 -5.98 -41.79 15.14
N GLN A 273 -6.73 -41.33 14.13
CA GLN A 273 -6.50 -40.06 13.43
C GLN A 273 -6.93 -38.83 14.24
N VAL A 274 -7.74 -38.97 15.29
CA VAL A 274 -7.99 -37.85 16.23
C VAL A 274 -6.73 -37.55 17.08
N LYS A 275 -5.73 -38.45 17.06
CA LYS A 275 -4.41 -38.24 17.65
C LYS A 275 -3.29 -38.07 16.65
N GLU A 276 -3.57 -37.98 15.34
CA GLU A 276 -2.71 -37.15 14.53
C GLU A 276 -3.02 -35.72 14.96
N LYS A 277 -2.31 -35.28 16.01
CA LYS A 277 -1.91 -33.88 16.09
C LYS A 277 -1.54 -33.54 14.67
N ILE A 278 -2.37 -32.74 14.01
CA ILE A 278 -1.86 -31.77 13.06
C ILE A 278 -0.82 -31.06 13.92
N GLU A 279 0.43 -31.54 13.91
CA GLU A 279 1.53 -30.76 14.41
C GLU A 279 1.43 -29.54 13.51
N PRO A 280 0.94 -28.41 14.03
CA PRO A 280 0.72 -27.24 13.21
C PRO A 280 2.08 -27.00 12.63
N THR A 281 2.30 -27.26 11.34
CA THR A 281 3.64 -27.38 10.78
C THR A 281 4.45 -26.24 11.36
N THR A 282 5.34 -26.53 12.32
CA THR A 282 5.87 -25.52 13.25
C THR A 282 6.95 -24.69 12.59
N LYS A 283 6.88 -24.59 11.26
CA LYS A 283 7.05 -23.31 10.63
C LYS A 283 5.94 -22.40 11.14
N LYS A 284 6.07 -21.98 12.41
CA LYS A 284 5.57 -20.71 12.91
C LYS A 284 5.85 -19.77 11.76
N TYR A 285 4.79 -19.30 11.12
CA TYR A 285 4.90 -18.18 10.23
C TYR A 285 5.39 -17.06 11.14
N GLN A 286 6.71 -16.88 11.19
CA GLN A 286 7.32 -15.75 11.84
C GLN A 286 6.84 -14.60 10.98
N ILE A 287 5.82 -13.90 11.47
CA ILE A 287 5.42 -12.63 10.90
C ILE A 287 6.72 -11.84 10.87
N PRO A 288 7.27 -11.50 9.69
CA PRO A 288 8.48 -10.70 9.63
C PRO A 288 8.21 -9.45 10.45
N ASN A 289 9.03 -9.24 11.47
CA ASN A 289 8.83 -8.18 12.42
C ASN A 289 8.90 -6.86 11.63
N LEU A 290 7.77 -6.15 11.50
CA LEU A 290 7.70 -4.93 10.68
C LEU A 290 8.69 -3.85 11.14
N SER A 291 9.25 -3.98 12.36
CA SER A 291 10.33 -3.13 12.87
C SER A 291 11.64 -3.26 12.08
N ASP A 292 11.95 -4.44 11.55
CA ASP A 292 13.30 -4.74 11.05
C ASP A 292 13.53 -4.19 9.63
N GLY A 293 12.45 -4.01 8.85
CA GLY A 293 12.49 -3.36 7.54
C GLY A 293 12.58 -1.82 7.61
N LEU A 294 12.14 -1.21 8.70
CA LEU A 294 12.18 0.27 8.88
C LEU A 294 13.51 0.75 9.49
N ALA A 295 14.23 -0.09 10.24
CA ALA A 295 15.49 0.28 10.85
C ALA A 295 16.67 0.36 9.84
N GLY A 296 16.61 -0.36 8.72
CA GLY A 296 17.68 -0.39 7.71
C GLY A 296 17.79 0.87 6.84
N SER A 297 16.71 1.66 6.73
CA SER A 297 16.68 2.87 5.89
C SER A 297 17.17 4.13 6.63
N ALA A 298 17.13 4.15 7.97
CA ALA A 298 17.51 5.33 8.76
C ALA A 298 19.02 5.46 9.05
N ALA A 299 19.82 4.39 8.85
CA ALA A 299 21.24 4.37 9.24
C ALA A 299 22.24 4.69 8.10
N LYS A 300 21.76 5.09 6.92
CA LYS A 300 22.61 5.37 5.73
C LYS A 300 22.53 6.81 5.19
N LYS A 301 22.08 7.76 6.02
CA LYS A 301 22.24 9.20 5.76
C LYS A 301 23.53 9.74 6.35
#